data_AF-A0A0B2SFZ6-F1
#
_entry.id   AF-A0A0B2SFZ6-F1
#
_cell.length_a   1.000
_cell.length_b   1.000
_cell.length_c   1.000
_cell.angle_alpha   90.00
_cell.angle_beta   90.00
_cell.angle_gamma   90.00
#
_symmetry.space_group_name_H-M   'P 1'
#
loop_
_entity.id
_entity.type
_entity.pdbx_description
1 polymer ?
#
loop_
_entity_poly.entity_id
_entity_poly.type
_entity_poly.pdbx_seq_one_letter_code
_entity_poly.pdbx_strand_id
1 'polypeptide(L)'
;MNLPTQQASIAWTFHPHNSTLELVFFGSFISPSGWVGWGINPTSPEMTGTRALIAFPDPNSGQIVLLPYILDPTVKLQKSPLLSRPLDIHLLSSTATMYGGKMATVHNGAAIQILGTVKLQTNKTKIHLVWNRGLYVQGYSPTIHPTTSTDLSSIVTFDVLSGSSAPQHTDLTTLRVIHGTVNAISWGILLPMGAITARYLRHIQALGPAWFYAHAGMQVFGFVLGTVGFVIGIRLGQLSPGVEYRLHRKLGMAVFCLGGLQTLALLFRPNTRNKFRKYWKSYHHFVGYSCVVLGFVNVFQGFEVMGASRSYAKLTYCLGLSTLIGLCIALEVNSWVVFCRKSKEDKMRREGLIGTSHKPIHN
;
A
#
# COMPACT_ATOMS: atom_id res chain seq x y z
N MET A 1 -17.94 8.26 -20.71
CA MET A 1 -17.09 7.34 -19.93
C MET A 1 -16.90 7.91 -18.53
N ASN A 2 -17.20 7.15 -17.50
CA ASN A 2 -16.88 7.53 -16.12
C ASN A 2 -15.39 7.34 -15.86
N LEU A 3 -14.76 8.33 -15.22
CA LEU A 3 -13.36 8.25 -14.85
C LEU A 3 -13.20 7.51 -13.50
N PRO A 4 -12.05 6.86 -13.25
CA PRO A 4 -11.85 6.05 -12.05
C PRO A 4 -11.93 6.82 -10.73
N THR A 5 -11.68 8.13 -10.73
CA THR A 5 -11.55 8.94 -9.52
C THR A 5 -12.32 10.25 -9.61
N GLN A 6 -12.50 10.90 -8.45
CA GLN A 6 -13.10 12.24 -8.30
C GLN A 6 -14.54 12.38 -8.81
N GLN A 7 -15.24 11.26 -9.07
CA GLN A 7 -16.59 11.24 -9.67
C GLN A 7 -16.65 12.03 -10.99
N ALA A 8 -15.51 12.09 -11.69
CA ALA A 8 -15.41 12.80 -12.95
C ALA A 8 -15.84 11.90 -14.11
N SER A 9 -16.21 12.52 -15.22
CA SER A 9 -16.54 11.79 -16.44
C SER A 9 -16.11 12.58 -17.66
N ILE A 10 -16.00 11.90 -18.80
CA ILE A 10 -15.76 12.53 -20.09
C ILE A 10 -16.76 12.02 -21.11
N ALA A 11 -17.03 12.85 -22.11
CA ALA A 11 -17.57 12.43 -23.39
C ALA A 11 -16.67 13.01 -24.48
N TRP A 12 -16.51 12.28 -25.58
CA TRP A 12 -15.72 12.76 -26.69
C TRP A 12 -16.29 12.28 -28.02
N THR A 13 -15.98 13.06 -29.06
CA THR A 13 -16.19 12.71 -30.45
C THR A 13 -14.85 12.86 -31.15
N PHE A 14 -14.42 11.84 -31.88
CA PHE A 14 -13.21 11.90 -32.70
C PHE A 14 -13.58 11.90 -34.17
N HIS A 15 -12.99 12.83 -34.92
CA HIS A 15 -13.18 13.00 -36.35
C HIS A 15 -11.91 12.53 -37.10
N PRO A 16 -11.90 11.31 -37.67
CA PRO A 16 -10.68 10.74 -38.26
C PRO A 16 -10.16 11.54 -39.46
N HIS A 17 -11.06 12.13 -40.26
CA HIS A 17 -10.73 12.82 -41.50
C HIS A 17 -9.82 14.05 -41.31
N ASN A 18 -9.96 14.76 -40.19
CA ASN A 18 -9.17 15.94 -39.86
C ASN A 18 -8.31 15.75 -38.60
N SER A 19 -8.33 14.54 -38.02
CA SER A 19 -7.66 14.19 -36.75
C SER A 19 -8.06 15.10 -35.58
N THR A 20 -9.32 15.55 -35.55
CA THR A 20 -9.82 16.45 -34.50
C THR A 20 -10.54 15.66 -33.41
N LEU A 21 -10.20 15.95 -32.17
CA LEU A 21 -10.85 15.44 -30.97
C LEU A 21 -11.63 16.56 -30.30
N GLU A 22 -12.94 16.37 -30.19
CA GLU A 22 -13.80 17.18 -29.32
C GLU A 22 -14.00 16.42 -28.01
N LEU A 23 -13.52 16.98 -26.91
CA LEU A 23 -13.62 16.35 -25.59
C LEU A 23 -14.31 17.30 -24.61
N VAL A 24 -15.33 16.81 -23.93
CA VAL A 24 -15.94 17.46 -22.78
C VAL A 24 -15.62 16.68 -21.52
N PHE A 25 -15.10 17.40 -20.53
CA PHE A 25 -14.83 16.90 -19.19
C PHE A 25 -15.88 17.43 -18.21
N PHE A 26 -16.39 16.53 -17.38
CA PHE A 26 -17.30 16.84 -16.28
C PHE A 26 -16.58 16.63 -14.96
N GLY A 27 -16.54 17.67 -14.13
CA GLY A 27 -15.93 17.63 -12.81
C GLY A 27 -16.66 18.51 -11.81
N SER A 28 -16.14 18.57 -10.58
CA SER A 28 -16.71 19.40 -9.52
C SER A 28 -15.63 20.09 -8.70
N PHE A 29 -15.91 21.33 -8.29
CA PHE A 29 -15.06 22.10 -7.39
C PHE A 29 -15.08 21.51 -5.97
N ILE A 30 -13.95 21.64 -5.26
CA ILE A 30 -13.83 21.25 -3.84
C ILE A 30 -13.77 22.46 -2.90
N SER A 31 -13.82 23.67 -3.46
CA SER A 31 -13.67 24.93 -2.74
C SER A 31 -14.27 26.09 -3.56
N PRO A 32 -14.86 27.12 -2.93
CA PRO A 32 -15.37 28.32 -3.61
C PRO A 32 -14.30 29.09 -4.39
N SER A 33 -13.03 29.01 -3.97
CA SER A 33 -11.91 29.67 -4.65
C SER A 33 -11.08 28.69 -5.49
N GLY A 34 -11.54 27.45 -5.59
CA GLY A 34 -10.79 26.33 -6.15
C GLY A 34 -10.66 26.37 -7.67
N TRP A 35 -10.00 25.35 -8.19
CA TRP A 35 -9.84 25.14 -9.62
C TRP A 35 -10.18 23.70 -9.99
N VAL A 36 -10.60 23.49 -11.24
CA VAL A 36 -10.85 22.18 -11.84
C VAL A 36 -10.24 22.17 -13.22
N GLY A 37 -9.55 21.09 -13.59
CA GLY A 37 -8.93 21.03 -14.90
C GLY A 37 -8.70 19.62 -15.40
N TRP A 38 -8.57 19.53 -16.71
CA TRP A 38 -8.14 18.33 -17.41
C TRP A 38 -7.08 18.68 -18.45
N GLY A 39 -6.34 17.70 -18.90
CA GLY A 39 -5.32 17.91 -19.91
C GLY A 39 -4.85 16.62 -20.56
N ILE A 40 -4.08 16.80 -21.63
CA ILE A 40 -3.48 15.71 -22.39
C ILE A 40 -1.97 15.75 -22.19
N ASN A 41 -1.40 14.61 -21.82
CA ASN A 41 0.04 14.42 -21.87
C ASN A 41 0.41 13.71 -23.19
N PRO A 42 1.21 14.33 -24.07
CA PRO A 42 1.54 13.77 -25.38
C PRO A 42 2.58 12.65 -25.34
N THR A 43 3.28 12.46 -24.21
CA THR A 43 4.44 11.55 -24.11
C THR A 43 4.22 10.39 -23.15
N SER A 44 3.60 10.63 -21.99
CA SER A 44 3.56 9.67 -20.89
C SER A 44 2.28 9.81 -20.06
N PRO A 45 1.83 8.76 -19.38
CA PRO A 45 0.69 8.83 -18.48
C PRO A 45 1.08 9.38 -17.10
N GLU A 46 1.46 10.64 -17.06
CA GLU A 46 1.82 11.33 -15.83
C GLU A 46 1.40 12.81 -15.86
N MET A 47 1.32 13.46 -14.69
CA MET A 47 0.93 14.87 -14.61
C MET A 47 1.99 15.81 -15.19
N THR A 48 3.27 15.56 -14.94
CA THR A 48 4.36 16.35 -15.53
C THR A 48 4.42 16.11 -17.04
N GLY A 49 4.42 17.17 -17.83
CA GLY A 49 4.25 17.13 -19.28
C GLY A 49 2.79 17.25 -19.74
N THR A 50 1.83 17.46 -18.85
CA THR A 50 0.44 17.67 -19.28
C THR A 50 0.21 19.07 -19.85
N ARG A 51 -0.52 19.14 -20.96
CA ARG A 51 -1.08 20.36 -21.53
C ARG A 51 -2.51 20.46 -21.03
N ALA A 52 -2.74 21.34 -20.07
CA ALA A 52 -3.95 21.39 -19.27
C ALA A 52 -4.80 22.61 -19.60
N LEU A 53 -6.11 22.41 -19.53
CA LEU A 53 -7.13 23.46 -19.49
C LEU A 53 -7.67 23.49 -18.07
N ILE A 54 -7.50 24.62 -17.39
CA ILE A 54 -7.88 24.76 -15.98
C ILE A 54 -8.88 25.90 -15.84
N ALA A 55 -10.03 25.58 -15.25
CA ALA A 55 -11.11 26.50 -14.97
C ALA A 55 -11.13 26.88 -13.49
N PHE A 56 -11.36 28.16 -13.21
CA PHE A 56 -11.49 28.71 -11.85
C PHE A 56 -12.27 30.03 -11.87
N PRO A 57 -12.89 30.44 -10.76
CA PRO A 57 -13.49 31.76 -10.66
C PRO A 57 -12.40 32.84 -10.64
N ASP A 58 -12.57 33.84 -11.49
CA ASP A 58 -11.74 35.03 -11.54
C ASP A 58 -11.77 35.75 -10.18
N PRO A 59 -10.63 36.08 -9.56
CA PRO A 59 -10.60 36.70 -8.24
C PRO A 59 -11.28 38.08 -8.18
N ASN A 60 -11.36 38.79 -9.31
CA ASN A 60 -11.90 40.15 -9.36
C ASN A 60 -13.40 40.16 -9.70
N SER A 61 -13.81 39.35 -10.67
CA SER A 61 -15.19 39.33 -11.21
C SER A 61 -16.03 38.15 -10.72
N GLY A 62 -15.42 37.11 -10.16
CA GLY A 62 -16.09 35.85 -9.78
C GLY A 62 -16.54 35.00 -10.97
N GLN A 63 -16.36 35.45 -12.21
CA GLN A 63 -16.74 34.72 -13.41
C GLN A 63 -15.80 33.55 -13.65
N ILE A 64 -16.30 32.46 -14.24
CA ILE A 64 -15.43 31.35 -14.63
C ILE A 64 -14.51 31.77 -15.77
N VAL A 65 -13.21 31.60 -15.53
CA VAL A 65 -12.16 31.77 -16.53
C VAL A 65 -11.55 30.40 -16.81
N LEU A 66 -11.25 30.14 -18.08
CA LEU A 66 -10.55 28.94 -18.53
C LEU A 66 -9.22 29.36 -19.15
N LEU A 67 -8.10 28.87 -18.60
CA LEU A 67 -6.77 29.19 -19.11
C LEU A 67 -5.98 27.93 -19.45
N PRO A 68 -5.10 28.01 -20.48
CA PRO A 68 -4.17 26.95 -20.83
C PRO A 68 -2.90 26.97 -19.98
N TYR A 69 -2.42 25.78 -19.60
CA TYR A 69 -1.22 25.60 -18.81
C TYR A 69 -0.37 24.44 -19.34
N ILE A 70 0.94 24.58 -19.24
CA ILE A 70 1.89 23.50 -19.51
C ILE A 70 2.57 23.14 -18.20
N LEU A 71 2.31 21.93 -17.70
CA LEU A 71 2.84 21.41 -16.44
C LEU A 71 4.27 20.90 -16.63
N ASP A 72 5.27 21.77 -16.61
CA ASP A 72 6.67 21.36 -16.74
C ASP A 72 7.28 20.90 -15.38
N PRO A 73 8.47 20.25 -15.37
CA PRO A 73 9.09 19.80 -14.13
C PRO A 73 9.43 20.91 -13.12
N THR A 74 9.54 22.17 -13.57
CA THR A 74 9.89 23.31 -12.70
C THR A 74 8.74 23.70 -11.78
N VAL A 75 7.48 23.51 -12.20
CA VAL A 75 6.30 23.80 -11.36
C VAL A 75 5.95 22.68 -10.38
N LYS A 76 6.64 21.54 -10.47
CA LYS A 76 6.37 20.36 -9.63
C LYS A 76 6.54 20.71 -8.16
N LEU A 77 5.54 20.37 -7.35
CA LEU A 77 5.47 20.71 -5.93
C LEU A 77 5.55 22.24 -5.66
N GLN A 78 5.04 23.06 -6.59
CA GLN A 78 5.02 24.52 -6.47
C GLN A 78 6.40 25.15 -6.25
N LYS A 79 7.47 24.54 -6.78
CA LYS A 79 8.82 25.14 -6.77
C LYS A 79 8.85 26.51 -7.48
N SER A 80 8.01 26.68 -8.50
CA SER A 80 7.73 27.94 -9.19
C SER A 80 6.22 28.10 -9.42
N PRO A 81 5.72 29.34 -9.57
CA PRO A 81 4.31 29.56 -9.92
C PRO A 81 3.98 28.98 -11.30
N LEU A 82 2.79 28.40 -11.42
CA LEU A 82 2.28 27.87 -12.67
C LEU A 82 1.63 29.00 -13.47
N LEU A 83 2.33 29.47 -14.51
CA LEU A 83 1.86 30.56 -15.35
C LEU A 83 1.15 30.05 -16.60
N SER A 84 0.05 30.73 -16.95
CA SER A 84 -0.70 30.47 -18.18
C SER A 84 0.14 30.81 -19.41
N ARG A 85 0.10 29.95 -20.42
CA ARG A 85 0.76 30.15 -21.72
C ARG A 85 0.08 29.32 -22.81
N PRO A 86 0.19 29.73 -24.09
CA PRO A 86 -0.34 28.96 -25.21
C PRO A 86 0.16 27.51 -25.19
N LEU A 87 -0.74 26.58 -25.50
CA LEU A 87 -0.39 25.17 -25.62
C LEU A 87 0.40 24.93 -26.91
N ASP A 88 1.36 24.01 -26.85
CA ASP A 88 2.08 23.48 -28.00
C ASP A 88 1.33 22.35 -28.73
N ILE A 89 0.17 21.95 -28.20
CA ILE A 89 -0.85 21.18 -28.92
C ILE A 89 -1.81 22.16 -29.62
N HIS A 90 -2.28 21.78 -30.81
CA HIS A 90 -3.14 22.63 -31.61
C HIS A 90 -4.58 22.62 -31.06
N LEU A 91 -4.82 23.51 -30.10
CA LEU A 91 -6.13 23.78 -29.51
C LEU A 91 -6.93 24.70 -30.43
N LEU A 92 -8.02 24.18 -30.99
CA LEU A 92 -8.91 24.90 -31.91
C LEU A 92 -9.91 25.78 -31.15
N SER A 93 -10.48 25.25 -30.07
CA SER A 93 -11.42 25.96 -29.23
C SER A 93 -11.45 25.37 -27.82
N SER A 94 -11.81 26.19 -26.84
CA SER A 94 -12.01 25.75 -25.46
C SER A 94 -13.04 26.63 -24.77
N THR A 95 -13.96 26.01 -24.04
CA THR A 95 -14.98 26.72 -23.26
C THR A 95 -15.23 26.02 -21.94
N ALA A 96 -15.60 26.79 -20.93
CA ALA A 96 -16.00 26.26 -19.63
C ALA A 96 -17.40 26.77 -19.30
N THR A 97 -18.25 25.92 -18.75
CA THR A 97 -19.63 26.27 -18.39
C THR A 97 -20.02 25.57 -17.09
N MET A 98 -20.60 26.34 -16.17
CA MET A 98 -21.12 25.82 -14.92
C MET A 98 -22.52 25.23 -15.12
N TYR A 99 -22.83 24.18 -14.36
CA TYR A 99 -24.19 23.69 -14.25
C TYR A 99 -25.06 24.75 -13.54
N GLY A 100 -26.16 25.20 -14.17
CA GLY A 100 -26.97 26.34 -13.70
C GLY A 100 -26.77 27.65 -14.48
N GLY A 101 -25.88 27.68 -15.47
CA GLY A 101 -25.74 28.80 -16.41
C GLY A 101 -25.21 30.09 -15.76
N LYS A 102 -25.74 31.24 -16.17
CA LYS A 102 -25.24 32.58 -15.75
C LYS A 102 -25.43 32.90 -14.26
N MET A 103 -26.30 32.16 -13.57
CA MET A 103 -26.57 32.35 -12.13
C MET A 103 -25.83 31.34 -11.25
N ALA A 104 -25.01 30.46 -11.86
CA ALA A 104 -24.26 29.47 -11.11
C ALA A 104 -23.13 30.13 -10.33
N THR A 105 -22.96 29.73 -9.07
CA THR A 105 -21.89 30.18 -8.19
C THR A 105 -20.92 29.05 -7.91
N VAL A 106 -19.64 29.38 -7.70
CA VAL A 106 -18.63 28.39 -7.33
C VAL A 106 -18.74 28.11 -5.83
N HIS A 107 -19.00 26.86 -5.48
CA HIS A 107 -19.03 26.37 -4.11
C HIS A 107 -18.49 24.93 -4.08
N ASN A 108 -18.30 24.38 -2.89
CA ASN A 108 -17.92 22.98 -2.76
C ASN A 108 -19.00 22.07 -3.36
N GLY A 109 -18.62 21.21 -4.30
CA GLY A 109 -19.52 20.33 -5.06
C GLY A 109 -20.12 20.97 -6.32
N ALA A 110 -19.87 22.25 -6.61
CA ALA A 110 -20.38 22.88 -7.82
C ALA A 110 -19.83 22.18 -9.07
N ALA A 111 -20.71 21.82 -10.00
CA ALA A 111 -20.36 21.05 -11.19
C ALA A 111 -19.96 21.97 -12.37
N ILE A 112 -18.95 21.54 -13.12
CA ILE A 112 -18.41 22.26 -14.28
C ILE A 112 -18.20 21.33 -15.46
N GLN A 113 -18.45 21.89 -16.65
CA GLN A 113 -18.18 21.28 -17.94
C GLN A 113 -17.05 22.06 -18.62
N ILE A 114 -16.00 21.37 -19.03
CA ILE A 114 -14.86 21.98 -19.74
C ILE A 114 -14.74 21.28 -21.09
N LEU A 115 -15.06 22.00 -22.15
CA LEU A 115 -14.93 21.56 -23.53
C LEU A 115 -13.57 22.00 -24.09
N GLY A 116 -12.91 21.10 -24.82
CA GLY A 116 -11.71 21.41 -25.59
C GLY A 116 -11.71 20.66 -26.92
N THR A 117 -11.45 21.39 -28.00
CA THR A 117 -11.29 20.85 -29.34
C THR A 117 -9.82 20.87 -29.70
N VAL A 118 -9.21 19.71 -29.86
CA VAL A 118 -7.76 19.56 -30.08
C VAL A 118 -7.51 18.78 -31.34
N LYS A 119 -6.59 19.24 -32.18
CA LYS A 119 -6.09 18.46 -33.31
C LYS A 119 -4.98 17.52 -32.85
N LEU A 120 -5.20 16.22 -33.00
CA LEU A 120 -4.23 15.19 -32.65
C LEU A 120 -3.17 15.04 -33.74
N GLN A 121 -2.03 14.45 -33.36
CA GLN A 121 -1.04 14.00 -34.33
C GLN A 121 -1.61 12.83 -35.15
N THR A 122 -1.37 12.85 -36.46
CA THR A 122 -1.80 11.78 -37.36
C THR A 122 -1.28 10.42 -36.87
N ASN A 123 -2.12 9.39 -36.92
CA ASN A 123 -1.84 8.03 -36.46
C ASN A 123 -1.58 7.85 -34.95
N LYS A 124 -1.88 8.86 -34.10
CA LYS A 124 -1.88 8.71 -32.64
C LYS A 124 -3.29 8.82 -32.08
N THR A 125 -3.90 7.67 -31.82
CA THR A 125 -5.26 7.53 -31.28
C THR A 125 -5.29 7.31 -29.77
N LYS A 126 -4.15 6.92 -29.19
CA LYS A 126 -4.00 6.74 -27.73
C LYS A 126 -3.68 8.08 -27.08
N ILE A 127 -4.46 8.44 -26.07
CA ILE A 127 -4.32 9.70 -25.35
C ILE A 127 -4.17 9.43 -23.87
N HIS A 128 -3.18 10.08 -23.26
CA HIS A 128 -3.01 10.13 -21.82
C HIS A 128 -3.77 11.33 -21.26
N LEU A 129 -4.95 11.08 -20.73
CA LEU A 129 -5.78 12.08 -20.08
C LEU A 129 -5.41 12.19 -18.60
N VAL A 130 -5.23 13.41 -18.13
CA VAL A 130 -4.99 13.75 -16.73
C VAL A 130 -6.07 14.72 -16.28
N TRP A 131 -6.61 14.55 -15.09
CA TRP A 131 -7.56 15.50 -14.50
C TRP A 131 -7.22 15.74 -13.04
N ASN A 132 -7.57 16.92 -12.54
CA ASN A 132 -7.51 17.19 -11.11
C ASN A 132 -8.31 18.42 -10.72
N ARG A 133 -8.33 18.69 -9.41
CA ARG A 133 -8.98 19.85 -8.80
C ARG A 133 -8.21 20.30 -7.56
N GLY A 134 -8.24 21.60 -7.28
CA GLY A 134 -7.53 22.18 -6.13
C GLY A 134 -8.34 23.19 -5.34
N LEU A 135 -7.79 23.57 -4.19
CA LEU A 135 -8.49 24.35 -3.17
C LEU A 135 -8.52 25.85 -3.46
N TYR A 136 -7.49 26.39 -4.10
CA TYR A 136 -7.43 27.83 -4.42
C TYR A 136 -6.49 28.15 -5.59
N VAL A 137 -6.62 29.35 -6.14
CA VAL A 137 -5.74 29.92 -7.17
C VAL A 137 -5.07 31.16 -6.57
N GLN A 138 -3.78 31.35 -6.84
CA GLN A 138 -3.02 32.52 -6.39
C GLN A 138 -2.49 33.29 -7.60
N GLY A 139 -3.01 34.49 -7.86
CA GLY A 139 -2.54 35.33 -8.97
C GLY A 139 -2.64 34.63 -10.34
N TYR A 140 -3.79 34.03 -10.63
CA TYR A 140 -4.02 33.17 -11.81
C TYR A 140 -3.10 31.94 -11.92
N SER A 141 -2.33 31.60 -10.88
CA SER A 141 -1.60 30.34 -10.78
C SER A 141 -2.38 29.33 -9.94
N PRO A 142 -2.90 28.23 -10.52
CA PRO A 142 -3.51 27.15 -9.76
C PRO A 142 -2.53 26.59 -8.72
N THR A 143 -2.99 26.41 -7.49
CA THR A 143 -2.14 25.79 -6.45
C THR A 143 -2.10 24.28 -6.57
N ILE A 144 -1.19 23.63 -5.84
CA ILE A 144 -1.11 22.17 -5.83
C ILE A 144 -2.47 21.55 -5.45
N HIS A 145 -2.89 20.53 -6.19
CA HIS A 145 -4.07 19.76 -5.84
C HIS A 145 -3.80 18.91 -4.58
N PRO A 146 -4.84 18.48 -3.84
CA PRO A 146 -4.67 17.52 -2.76
C PRO A 146 -3.94 16.26 -3.25
N THR A 147 -3.05 15.69 -2.44
CA THR A 147 -2.21 14.54 -2.84
C THR A 147 -2.72 13.23 -2.25
N THR A 148 -4.05 13.07 -2.16
CA THR A 148 -4.60 11.80 -1.70
C THR A 148 -4.43 10.72 -2.77
N SER A 149 -4.64 9.45 -2.41
CA SER A 149 -4.49 8.35 -3.37
C SER A 149 -5.41 8.50 -4.58
N THR A 150 -6.63 9.01 -4.39
CA THR A 150 -7.60 9.24 -5.47
C THR A 150 -7.14 10.34 -6.40
N ASP A 151 -6.57 11.42 -5.86
CA ASP A 151 -6.08 12.55 -6.66
C ASP A 151 -4.85 12.18 -7.48
N LEU A 152 -3.92 11.43 -6.88
CA LEU A 152 -2.70 10.98 -7.55
C LEU A 152 -2.94 9.90 -8.61
N SER A 153 -4.07 9.19 -8.55
CA SER A 153 -4.50 8.23 -9.58
C SER A 153 -5.37 8.83 -10.69
N SER A 154 -5.47 10.16 -10.78
CA SER A 154 -6.35 10.85 -11.75
C SER A 154 -5.73 10.95 -13.15
N ILE A 155 -5.36 9.78 -13.69
CA ILE A 155 -4.74 9.60 -15.00
C ILE A 155 -5.39 8.39 -15.68
N VAL A 156 -5.70 8.50 -16.97
CA VAL A 156 -6.22 7.38 -17.76
C VAL A 156 -5.69 7.46 -19.19
N THR A 157 -5.31 6.32 -19.74
CA THR A 157 -4.97 6.18 -21.15
C THR A 157 -6.09 5.46 -21.85
N PHE A 158 -6.63 6.06 -22.89
CA PHE A 158 -7.65 5.41 -23.71
C PHE A 158 -7.41 5.68 -25.19
N ASP A 159 -7.89 4.77 -26.02
CA ASP A 159 -7.90 4.93 -27.47
C ASP A 159 -9.20 5.63 -27.89
N VAL A 160 -9.09 6.75 -28.60
CA VAL A 160 -10.25 7.58 -28.98
C VAL A 160 -11.15 6.92 -30.03
N LEU A 161 -10.64 5.97 -30.81
CA LEU A 161 -11.41 5.26 -31.84
C LEU A 161 -12.21 4.10 -31.24
N SER A 162 -11.56 3.26 -30.44
CA SER A 162 -12.22 2.08 -29.86
C SER A 162 -12.96 2.40 -28.57
N GLY A 163 -12.69 3.55 -27.95
CA GLY A 163 -13.13 3.89 -26.60
C GLY A 163 -12.64 2.94 -25.52
N SER A 164 -11.69 2.06 -25.86
CA SER A 164 -11.11 1.10 -24.94
C SER A 164 -10.06 1.80 -24.10
N SER A 165 -10.19 1.72 -22.78
CA SER A 165 -9.14 2.15 -21.86
C SER A 165 -8.01 1.11 -21.85
N ALA A 166 -6.76 1.57 -21.92
CA ALA A 166 -5.62 0.68 -21.72
C ALA A 166 -5.63 0.19 -20.26
N PRO A 167 -5.27 -1.09 -19.99
CA PRO A 167 -5.20 -1.64 -18.64
C PRO A 167 -4.02 -1.01 -17.90
N GLN A 168 -4.24 0.17 -17.32
CA GLN A 168 -3.17 0.97 -16.76
C GLN A 168 -2.87 0.65 -15.28
N HIS A 169 -3.77 -0.10 -14.62
CA HIS A 169 -3.70 -0.38 -13.19
C HIS A 169 -3.63 -1.86 -12.83
N THR A 170 -3.65 -2.78 -13.79
CA THR A 170 -3.68 -4.22 -13.50
C THR A 170 -2.37 -4.66 -12.83
N ASP A 171 -1.21 -4.20 -13.33
CA ASP A 171 0.09 -4.64 -12.82
C ASP A 171 0.40 -4.10 -11.40
N LEU A 172 0.20 -2.80 -11.16
CA LEU A 172 0.37 -2.23 -9.82
C LEU A 172 -0.60 -2.81 -8.79
N THR A 173 -1.85 -3.07 -9.18
CA THR A 173 -2.82 -3.72 -8.31
C THR A 173 -2.40 -5.14 -7.98
N THR A 174 -1.92 -5.88 -8.99
CA THR A 174 -1.41 -7.24 -8.83
C THR A 174 -0.21 -7.27 -7.89
N LEU A 175 0.76 -6.37 -8.07
CA LEU A 175 1.93 -6.23 -7.18
C LEU A 175 1.52 -5.89 -5.74
N ARG A 176 0.52 -5.04 -5.53
CA ARG A 176 -0.03 -4.74 -4.19
C ARG A 176 -0.61 -5.99 -3.53
N VAL A 177 -1.38 -6.78 -4.28
CA VAL A 177 -1.94 -8.04 -3.79
C VAL A 177 -0.83 -9.04 -3.46
N ILE A 178 0.13 -9.24 -4.37
CA ILE A 178 1.27 -10.15 -4.14
C ILE A 178 2.05 -9.71 -2.89
N HIS A 179 2.38 -8.43 -2.76
CA HIS A 179 3.06 -7.88 -1.58
C HIS A 179 2.30 -8.19 -0.29
N GLY A 180 0.99 -7.89 -0.26
CA GLY A 180 0.14 -8.11 0.90
C GLY A 180 0.06 -9.59 1.29
N THR A 181 -0.20 -10.46 0.31
CA THR A 181 -0.35 -11.91 0.53
C THR A 181 0.95 -12.55 1.01
N VAL A 182 2.07 -12.28 0.32
CA VAL A 182 3.39 -12.83 0.66
C VAL A 182 3.80 -12.42 2.08
N ASN A 183 3.60 -11.14 2.44
CA ASN A 183 3.96 -10.67 3.77
C ASN A 183 2.99 -11.13 4.87
N ALA A 184 1.70 -11.30 4.58
CA ALA A 184 0.75 -11.89 5.52
C ALA A 184 1.10 -13.35 5.84
N ILE A 185 1.46 -14.14 4.82
CA ILE A 185 1.90 -15.53 5.00
C ILE A 185 3.23 -15.57 5.77
N SER A 186 4.21 -14.75 5.38
CA SER A 186 5.52 -14.71 6.02
C SER A 186 5.46 -14.19 7.45
N TRP A 187 5.20 -12.89 7.61
CA TRP A 187 5.31 -12.17 8.88
C TRP A 187 4.12 -12.42 9.79
N GLY A 188 2.94 -12.66 9.22
CA GLY A 188 1.71 -12.91 9.96
C GLY A 188 1.45 -14.38 10.30
N ILE A 189 2.12 -15.35 9.67
CA ILE A 189 1.80 -16.78 9.92
C ILE A 189 3.06 -17.59 10.15
N LEU A 190 3.95 -17.69 9.17
CA LEU A 190 5.11 -18.59 9.22
C LEU A 190 6.08 -18.27 10.36
N LEU A 191 6.47 -16.99 10.54
CA LEU A 191 7.40 -16.60 11.60
C LEU A 191 6.81 -16.76 13.02
N PRO A 192 5.54 -16.36 13.28
CA PRO A 192 4.85 -16.72 14.52
C PRO A 192 4.77 -18.23 14.76
N MET A 193 4.41 -19.02 13.74
CA MET A 193 4.40 -20.49 13.86
C MET A 193 5.79 -21.03 14.21
N GLY A 194 6.86 -20.49 13.63
CA GLY A 194 8.23 -20.84 14.01
C GLY A 194 8.52 -20.58 15.50
N ALA A 195 8.06 -19.45 16.05
CA ALA A 195 8.19 -19.15 17.48
C ALA A 195 7.41 -20.12 18.36
N ILE A 196 6.19 -20.49 17.96
CA ILE A 196 5.33 -21.48 18.63
C ILE A 196 6.01 -22.86 18.64
N THR A 197 6.56 -23.29 17.50
CA THR A 197 7.34 -24.53 17.37
C THR A 197 8.48 -24.59 18.39
N ALA A 198 9.27 -23.52 18.52
CA ALA A 198 10.36 -23.46 19.50
C ALA A 198 9.87 -23.44 20.96
N ARG A 199 8.73 -22.81 21.22
CA ARG A 199 8.15 -22.73 22.58
C ARG A 199 7.67 -24.11 23.04
N TYR A 200 6.89 -24.82 22.23
CA TYR A 200 6.21 -26.03 22.69
C TYR A 200 6.98 -27.32 22.38
N LEU A 201 7.57 -27.46 21.18
CA LEU A 201 8.23 -28.72 20.80
C LEU A 201 9.57 -28.93 21.51
N ARG A 202 10.22 -27.86 21.99
CA ARG A 202 11.49 -27.94 22.73
C ARG A 202 11.41 -28.79 24.01
N HIS A 203 10.23 -28.89 24.62
CA HIS A 203 10.03 -29.65 25.86
C HIS A 203 9.81 -31.15 25.63
N ILE A 204 9.59 -31.57 24.38
CA ILE A 204 9.32 -32.96 24.03
C ILE A 204 10.65 -33.68 23.83
N GLN A 205 11.06 -34.47 24.82
CA GLN A 205 12.33 -35.19 24.81
C GLN A 205 12.48 -36.14 23.61
N ALA A 206 11.38 -36.75 23.16
CA ALA A 206 11.36 -37.65 22.01
C ALA A 206 11.80 -36.99 20.69
N LEU A 207 11.65 -35.66 20.56
CA LEU A 207 12.02 -34.93 19.35
C LEU A 207 13.50 -34.53 19.30
N GLY A 208 14.26 -34.68 20.40
CA GLY A 208 15.69 -34.36 20.44
C GLY A 208 16.01 -32.97 19.85
N PRO A 209 16.94 -32.85 18.88
CA PRO A 209 17.28 -31.58 18.23
C PRO A 209 16.31 -31.17 17.11
N ALA A 210 15.34 -32.00 16.73
CA ALA A 210 14.48 -31.75 15.56
C ALA A 210 13.66 -30.46 15.69
N TRP A 211 13.18 -30.11 16.90
CA TRP A 211 12.46 -28.85 17.12
C TRP A 211 13.29 -27.62 16.74
N PHE A 212 14.61 -27.68 16.93
CA PHE A 212 15.51 -26.57 16.64
C PHE A 212 15.65 -26.37 15.13
N TYR A 213 15.81 -27.46 14.38
CA TYR A 213 15.85 -27.40 12.92
C TYR A 213 14.51 -27.00 12.31
N ALA A 214 13.39 -27.49 12.86
CA ALA A 214 12.05 -27.07 12.45
C ALA A 214 11.84 -25.56 12.69
N HIS A 215 12.16 -25.06 13.88
CA HIS A 215 12.14 -23.63 14.18
C HIS A 215 13.03 -22.83 13.21
N ALA A 216 14.31 -23.20 13.10
CA ALA A 216 15.27 -22.48 12.27
C ALA A 216 14.85 -22.48 10.80
N GLY A 217 14.39 -23.60 10.27
CA GLY A 217 13.91 -23.74 8.89
C GLY A 217 12.70 -22.83 8.62
N MET A 218 11.70 -22.84 9.50
CA MET A 218 10.53 -21.95 9.37
C MET A 218 10.92 -20.48 9.44
N GLN A 219 11.83 -20.11 10.35
CA GLN A 219 12.27 -18.72 10.50
C GLN A 219 13.06 -18.24 9.28
N VAL A 220 14.01 -19.04 8.77
CA VAL A 220 14.79 -18.67 7.58
C VAL A 220 13.90 -18.60 6.35
N PHE A 221 13.04 -19.60 6.13
CA PHE A 221 12.13 -19.60 4.98
C PHE A 221 11.15 -18.42 5.03
N GLY A 222 10.53 -18.18 6.20
CA GLY A 222 9.67 -17.02 6.40
C GLY A 222 10.43 -15.72 6.14
N PHE A 223 11.63 -15.53 6.68
CA PHE A 223 12.38 -14.29 6.50
C PHE A 223 12.78 -14.04 5.03
N VAL A 224 13.15 -15.09 4.28
CA VAL A 224 13.43 -14.99 2.84
C VAL A 224 12.17 -14.57 2.08
N LEU A 225 11.04 -15.24 2.33
CA LEU A 225 9.76 -14.91 1.71
C LEU A 225 9.32 -13.47 2.04
N GLY A 226 9.46 -13.07 3.30
CA GLY A 226 9.20 -11.71 3.78
C GLY A 226 10.14 -10.66 3.19
N THR A 227 11.38 -11.03 2.83
CA THR A 227 12.32 -10.15 2.12
C THR A 227 11.86 -9.90 0.69
N VAL A 228 11.37 -10.92 -0.02
CA VAL A 228 10.76 -10.76 -1.35
C VAL A 228 9.58 -9.79 -1.26
N GLY A 229 8.67 -10.02 -0.30
CA GLY A 229 7.55 -9.13 -0.04
C GLY A 229 8.00 -7.69 0.26
N PHE A 230 9.01 -7.51 1.11
CA PHE A 230 9.57 -6.20 1.45
C PHE A 230 10.12 -5.45 0.22
N VAL A 231 10.90 -6.13 -0.62
CA VAL A 231 11.44 -5.55 -1.87
C VAL A 231 10.32 -5.13 -2.83
N ILE A 232 9.26 -5.93 -2.96
CA ILE A 232 8.07 -5.53 -3.74
C ILE A 232 7.44 -4.26 -3.14
N GLY A 233 7.38 -4.15 -1.81
CA GLY A 233 6.88 -2.95 -1.12
C GLY A 233 7.70 -1.70 -1.44
N ILE A 234 9.03 -1.81 -1.49
CA ILE A 234 9.92 -0.73 -1.91
C ILE A 234 9.66 -0.34 -3.37
N ARG A 235 9.51 -1.32 -4.27
CA ARG A 235 9.18 -1.06 -5.68
C ARG A 235 7.82 -0.39 -5.85
N LEU A 236 6.80 -0.81 -5.11
CA LEU A 236 5.50 -0.16 -5.11
C LEU A 236 5.58 1.32 -4.70
N GLY A 237 6.43 1.64 -3.72
CA GLY A 237 6.69 3.02 -3.32
C GLY A 237 7.36 3.85 -4.41
N GLN A 238 8.33 3.27 -5.14
CA GLN A 238 9.01 3.94 -6.26
C GLN A 238 8.07 4.16 -7.45
N LEU A 239 7.18 3.21 -7.72
CA LEU A 239 6.19 3.28 -8.81
C LEU A 239 4.97 4.15 -8.47
N SER A 240 4.81 4.58 -7.21
CA SER A 240 3.69 5.41 -6.74
C SER A 240 4.19 6.72 -6.11
N PRO A 241 4.95 7.57 -6.85
CA PRO A 241 5.52 8.79 -6.29
C PRO A 241 4.41 9.71 -5.75
N GLY A 242 4.58 10.20 -4.52
CA GLY A 242 3.61 11.06 -3.84
C GLY A 242 2.57 10.31 -2.98
N VAL A 243 2.40 8.99 -3.17
CA VAL A 243 1.52 8.18 -2.31
C VAL A 243 2.35 7.60 -1.16
N GLU A 244 2.19 8.13 0.05
CA GLU A 244 2.90 7.62 1.24
C GLU A 244 1.98 7.11 2.35
N TYR A 245 2.05 5.81 2.62
CA TYR A 245 1.44 5.19 3.79
C TYR A 245 2.44 5.17 4.96
N ARG A 246 2.56 6.32 5.64
CA ARG A 246 3.64 6.58 6.62
C ARG A 246 3.73 5.54 7.74
N LEU A 247 2.60 5.15 8.33
CA LEU A 247 2.58 4.17 9.42
C LEU A 247 3.01 2.78 8.93
N HIS A 248 2.42 2.27 7.84
CA HIS A 248 2.81 1.00 7.20
C HIS A 248 4.31 0.93 6.97
N ARG A 249 4.84 1.96 6.31
CA ARG A 249 6.21 1.97 5.84
C ARG A 249 7.19 1.97 7.02
N LYS A 250 6.91 2.79 8.04
CA LYS A 250 7.74 2.85 9.25
C LYS A 250 7.71 1.54 10.03
N LEU A 251 6.53 0.95 10.23
CA LEU A 251 6.40 -0.34 10.89
C LEU A 251 7.08 -1.46 10.09
N GLY A 252 6.86 -1.52 8.78
CA GLY A 252 7.49 -2.50 7.89
C GLY A 252 9.01 -2.42 7.88
N MET A 253 9.58 -1.20 7.83
CA MET A 253 11.03 -0.99 7.96
C MET A 253 11.55 -1.48 9.33
N ALA A 254 10.86 -1.14 10.41
CA ALA A 254 11.24 -1.57 11.75
C ALA A 254 11.20 -3.10 11.89
N VAL A 255 10.13 -3.75 11.44
CA VAL A 255 9.97 -5.21 11.44
C VAL A 255 11.05 -5.89 10.61
N PHE A 256 11.38 -5.35 9.43
CA PHE A 256 12.42 -5.91 8.58
C PHE A 256 13.81 -5.85 9.24
N CYS A 257 14.17 -4.69 9.82
CA CYS A 257 15.42 -4.54 10.56
C CYS A 257 15.50 -5.48 11.78
N LEU A 258 14.43 -5.56 12.57
CA LEU A 258 14.36 -6.47 13.73
C LEU A 258 14.41 -7.94 13.30
N GLY A 259 13.78 -8.32 12.17
CA GLY A 259 13.88 -9.66 11.61
C GLY A 259 15.28 -10.01 11.12
N GLY A 260 15.98 -9.04 10.52
CA GLY A 260 17.39 -9.18 10.16
C GLY A 260 18.26 -9.44 11.39
N LEU A 261 18.10 -8.61 12.43
CA LEU A 261 18.73 -8.81 13.74
C LEU A 261 18.42 -10.20 14.32
N GLN A 262 17.16 -10.62 14.28
CA GLN A 262 16.73 -11.93 14.78
C GLN A 262 17.40 -13.08 14.02
N THR A 263 17.60 -12.93 12.71
CA THR A 263 18.27 -13.94 11.87
C THR A 263 19.76 -14.01 12.16
N LEU A 264 20.43 -12.88 12.41
CA LEU A 264 21.83 -12.82 12.86
C LEU A 264 22.07 -13.56 14.18
N ALA A 265 21.02 -13.80 14.98
CA ALA A 265 21.12 -14.60 16.20
C ALA A 265 21.63 -16.03 15.92
N LEU A 266 21.38 -16.59 14.73
CA LEU A 266 21.92 -17.90 14.34
C LEU A 266 23.44 -17.86 14.18
N LEU A 267 23.98 -16.81 13.54
CA LEU A 267 25.41 -16.65 13.28
C LEU A 267 26.18 -16.39 14.57
N PHE A 268 25.66 -15.52 15.43
CA PHE A 268 26.33 -15.12 16.68
C PHE A 268 25.92 -15.98 17.88
N ARG A 269 25.44 -17.21 17.66
CA ARG A 269 24.96 -18.10 18.72
C ARG A 269 26.11 -18.60 19.59
N PRO A 270 26.27 -18.13 20.86
CA PRO A 270 27.40 -18.53 21.70
C PRO A 270 27.25 -19.97 22.17
N ASN A 271 28.36 -20.65 22.48
CA ASN A 271 28.35 -21.98 23.12
C ASN A 271 27.56 -21.94 24.45
N THR A 272 26.96 -23.06 24.85
CA THR A 272 26.11 -23.17 26.05
C THR A 272 26.82 -22.80 27.34
N ARG A 273 28.14 -23.00 27.42
CA ARG A 273 28.98 -22.66 28.58
C ARG A 273 29.48 -21.20 28.59
N ASN A 274 29.25 -20.44 27.52
CA ASN A 274 29.74 -19.07 27.40
C ASN A 274 28.89 -18.08 28.22
N LYS A 275 29.51 -17.17 28.98
CA LYS A 275 28.81 -16.13 29.78
C LYS A 275 27.86 -15.27 28.95
N PHE A 276 28.19 -15.00 27.67
CA PHE A 276 27.37 -14.21 26.76
C PHE A 276 26.08 -14.92 26.31
N ARG A 277 25.96 -16.23 26.56
CA ARG A 277 24.75 -17.02 26.23
C ARG A 277 23.49 -16.46 26.89
N LYS A 278 23.59 -15.88 28.09
CA LYS A 278 22.46 -15.28 28.81
C LYS A 278 21.94 -14.04 28.08
N TYR A 279 22.83 -13.13 27.69
CA TYR A 279 22.48 -11.92 26.94
C TYR A 279 21.91 -12.26 25.56
N TRP A 280 22.54 -13.20 24.85
CA TRP A 280 22.03 -13.69 23.57
C TRP A 280 20.60 -14.25 23.68
N LYS A 281 20.30 -15.03 24.74
CA LYS A 281 18.93 -15.54 24.98
C LYS A 281 17.94 -14.40 25.20
N SER A 282 18.30 -13.40 26.00
CA SER A 282 17.44 -12.24 26.30
C SER A 282 17.16 -11.42 25.03
N TYR A 283 18.22 -11.08 24.29
CA TYR A 283 18.16 -10.44 22.98
C TYR A 283 17.23 -11.18 22.02
N HIS A 284 17.49 -12.47 21.79
CA HIS A 284 16.75 -13.28 20.83
C HIS A 284 15.27 -13.43 21.19
N HIS A 285 14.94 -13.47 22.49
CA HIS A 285 13.56 -13.56 22.94
C HIS A 285 12.83 -12.22 22.80
N PHE A 286 13.45 -11.13 23.24
CA PHE A 286 12.85 -9.80 23.21
C PHE A 286 12.63 -9.33 21.76
N VAL A 287 13.69 -9.36 20.94
CA VAL A 287 13.61 -8.99 19.51
C VAL A 287 12.62 -9.90 18.77
N GLY A 288 12.64 -11.21 19.06
CA GLY A 288 11.71 -12.18 18.47
C GLY A 288 10.24 -11.84 18.74
N TYR A 289 9.85 -11.55 19.98
CA TYR A 289 8.47 -11.17 20.27
C TYR A 289 8.10 -9.80 19.72
N SER A 290 9.01 -8.83 19.74
CA SER A 290 8.79 -7.54 19.08
C SER A 290 8.50 -7.72 17.59
N CYS A 291 9.25 -8.59 16.89
CA CYS A 291 8.98 -8.93 15.49
C CYS A 291 7.58 -9.51 15.28
N VAL A 292 7.16 -10.46 16.14
CA VAL A 292 5.83 -11.08 16.04
C VAL A 292 4.72 -10.05 16.20
N VAL A 293 4.78 -9.23 17.25
CA VAL A 293 3.76 -8.20 17.53
C VAL A 293 3.72 -7.15 16.42
N LEU A 294 4.86 -6.57 16.06
CA LEU A 294 4.92 -5.53 15.04
C LEU A 294 4.59 -6.08 13.64
N GLY A 295 4.95 -7.34 13.36
CA GLY A 295 4.57 -8.04 12.13
C GLY A 295 3.06 -8.14 11.99
N PHE A 296 2.36 -8.60 13.04
CA PHE A 296 0.89 -8.65 13.04
C PHE A 296 0.25 -7.28 12.83
N VAL A 297 0.68 -6.27 13.60
CA VAL A 297 0.16 -4.90 13.49
C VAL A 297 0.39 -4.36 12.07
N ASN A 298 1.56 -4.63 11.49
CA ASN A 298 1.87 -4.14 10.16
C ASN A 298 1.04 -4.82 9.05
N VAL A 299 0.69 -6.11 9.20
CA VAL A 299 -0.24 -6.80 8.30
C VAL A 299 -1.64 -6.18 8.37
N PHE A 300 -2.15 -5.93 9.57
CA PHE A 300 -3.44 -5.23 9.74
C PHE A 300 -3.42 -3.84 9.12
N GLN A 301 -2.36 -3.08 9.35
CA GLN A 301 -2.19 -1.78 8.75
C GLN A 301 -2.14 -1.90 7.20
N GLY A 302 -1.51 -2.94 6.66
CA GLY A 302 -1.50 -3.24 5.22
C GLY A 302 -2.91 -3.44 4.64
N PHE A 303 -3.81 -4.13 5.34
CA PHE A 303 -5.21 -4.23 4.92
C PHE A 303 -5.92 -2.88 4.88
N GLU A 304 -5.66 -1.99 5.83
CA GLU A 304 -6.21 -0.62 5.82
C GLU A 304 -5.67 0.19 4.62
N VAL A 305 -4.38 0.07 4.33
CA VAL A 305 -3.72 0.73 3.18
C VAL A 305 -4.34 0.31 1.85
N MET A 306 -4.68 -0.97 1.73
CA MET A 306 -5.31 -1.52 0.53
C MET A 306 -6.80 -1.20 0.43
N GLY A 307 -7.41 -0.51 1.40
CA GLY A 307 -8.86 -0.31 1.47
C GLY A 307 -9.63 -1.62 1.68
N ALA A 308 -8.95 -2.66 2.14
CA ALA A 308 -9.47 -4.01 2.27
C ALA A 308 -9.96 -4.31 3.70
N SER A 309 -10.25 -3.27 4.49
CA SER A 309 -10.61 -3.34 5.91
C SER A 309 -11.88 -4.15 6.19
N ARG A 310 -12.79 -4.26 5.21
CA ARG A 310 -14.04 -5.04 5.26
C ARG A 310 -14.03 -6.23 4.29
N SER A 311 -12.86 -6.66 3.82
CA SER A 311 -12.74 -7.75 2.85
C SER A 311 -12.84 -9.14 3.50
N TYR A 312 -13.30 -10.12 2.72
CA TYR A 312 -13.22 -11.54 3.11
C TYR A 312 -11.78 -11.99 3.36
N ALA A 313 -10.79 -11.43 2.66
CA ALA A 313 -9.38 -11.74 2.88
C ALA A 313 -8.91 -11.37 4.30
N LYS A 314 -9.31 -10.19 4.81
CA LYS A 314 -9.03 -9.80 6.20
C LYS A 314 -9.75 -10.70 7.18
N LEU A 315 -11.00 -11.08 6.90
CA LEU A 315 -11.74 -12.04 7.73
C LEU A 315 -11.04 -13.40 7.80
N THR A 316 -10.63 -13.97 6.66
CA THR A 316 -9.88 -15.23 6.59
C THR A 316 -8.58 -15.14 7.39
N TYR A 317 -7.85 -14.04 7.25
CA TYR A 317 -6.64 -13.79 8.03
C TYR A 317 -6.92 -13.74 9.55
N CYS A 318 -7.98 -13.03 9.96
CA CYS A 318 -8.41 -12.99 11.37
C CYS A 318 -8.78 -14.38 11.89
N LEU A 319 -9.55 -15.16 11.13
CA LEU A 319 -9.92 -16.53 11.52
C LEU A 319 -8.68 -17.41 11.69
N GLY A 320 -7.74 -17.37 10.74
CA GLY A 320 -6.48 -18.10 10.84
C GLY A 320 -5.65 -17.67 12.06
N LEU A 321 -5.58 -16.37 12.33
CA LEU A 321 -4.89 -15.84 13.51
C LEU A 321 -5.57 -16.27 14.82
N SER A 322 -6.90 -16.22 14.89
CA SER A 322 -7.68 -16.70 16.03
C SER A 322 -7.47 -18.19 16.27
N THR A 323 -7.41 -19.01 15.21
CA THR A 323 -7.06 -20.43 15.32
C THR A 323 -5.65 -20.62 15.87
N LEU A 324 -4.66 -19.86 15.38
CA LEU A 324 -3.29 -19.93 15.87
C LEU A 324 -3.18 -19.56 17.36
N ILE A 325 -3.87 -18.49 17.78
CA ILE A 325 -3.92 -18.06 19.18
C ILE A 325 -4.62 -19.13 20.04
N GLY A 326 -5.75 -19.67 19.58
CA GLY A 326 -6.46 -20.76 20.26
C GLY A 326 -5.59 -22.00 20.44
N LEU A 327 -4.81 -22.37 19.42
CA LEU A 327 -3.84 -23.46 19.50
C LEU A 327 -2.75 -23.16 20.54
N CYS A 328 -2.22 -21.93 20.60
CA CYS A 328 -1.26 -21.55 21.64
C CYS A 328 -1.85 -21.69 23.05
N ILE A 329 -3.08 -21.22 23.27
CA ILE A 329 -3.75 -21.34 24.57
C ILE A 329 -3.90 -22.81 24.96
N ALA A 330 -4.37 -23.66 24.03
CA ALA A 330 -4.50 -25.09 24.27
C ALA A 330 -3.15 -25.77 24.60
N LEU A 331 -2.10 -25.46 23.85
CA LEU A 331 -0.75 -25.98 24.10
C LEU A 331 -0.16 -25.48 25.42
N GLU A 332 -0.46 -24.24 25.82
CA GLU A 332 -0.03 -23.67 27.10
C GLU A 332 -0.73 -24.37 28.27
N VAL A 333 -2.05 -24.56 28.19
CA VAL A 333 -2.83 -25.30 29.20
C VAL A 333 -2.30 -26.73 29.33
N ASN A 334 -2.10 -27.43 28.21
CA ASN A 334 -1.53 -28.78 28.23
C ASN A 334 -0.13 -28.82 28.85
N SER A 335 0.73 -27.84 28.52
CA SER A 335 2.07 -27.74 29.11
C SER A 335 2.03 -27.56 30.63
N TRP A 336 1.09 -26.75 31.14
CA TRP A 336 0.84 -26.59 32.58
C TRP A 336 0.32 -27.86 33.24
N VAL A 337 -0.63 -28.56 32.61
CA VAL A 337 -1.15 -29.83 33.12
C VAL A 337 -0.02 -30.86 33.24
N VAL A 338 0.83 -30.98 32.21
CA VAL A 338 1.99 -31.88 32.22
C VAL A 338 2.99 -31.48 33.31
N PHE A 339 3.25 -30.18 33.48
CA PHE A 339 4.13 -29.68 34.54
C PHE A 339 3.61 -30.03 35.94
N CYS A 340 2.33 -29.77 36.21
CA CYS A 340 1.69 -30.10 37.50
C CYS A 340 1.71 -31.61 37.77
N ARG A 341 1.42 -32.44 36.76
CA ARG A 341 1.50 -33.90 36.87
C ARG A 341 2.91 -34.36 37.23
N LYS A 342 3.91 -33.87 36.52
CA LYS A 342 5.32 -34.22 36.77
C LYS A 342 5.78 -33.76 38.16
N SER A 343 5.38 -32.57 38.60
CA SER A 343 5.65 -32.09 39.95
C SER A 343 5.02 -32.99 41.02
N LYS A 344 3.81 -33.52 40.77
CA LYS A 344 3.14 -34.45 41.67
C LYS A 344 3.86 -35.81 41.70
N GLU A 345 4.25 -36.35 40.54
CA GLU A 345 5.05 -37.58 40.42
C GLU A 345 6.40 -37.44 41.15
N ASP A 346 7.11 -36.33 40.97
CA ASP A 346 8.38 -36.05 41.65
C ASP A 346 8.21 -35.88 43.17
N LYS A 347 7.06 -35.39 43.63
CA LYS A 347 6.71 -35.34 45.05
C LYS A 347 6.46 -36.75 45.60
N MET A 348 5.63 -37.55 44.93
CA MET A 348 5.34 -38.94 45.33
C MET A 348 6.61 -39.81 45.32
N ARG A 349 7.54 -39.61 44.37
CA ARG A 349 8.86 -40.26 44.36
C ARG A 349 9.71 -39.87 45.57
N ARG A 350 9.72 -38.59 45.96
CA ARG A 350 10.44 -38.12 47.15
C ARG A 350 9.85 -38.65 48.46
N GLU A 351 8.53 -38.85 48.50
CA GLU A 351 7.80 -39.40 49.64
C GLU A 351 7.80 -40.95 49.66
N GLY A 352 8.45 -41.61 48.70
CA GLY A 352 8.57 -43.09 48.66
C GLY A 352 7.29 -43.83 48.22
N LEU A 353 6.27 -43.11 47.75
CA LEU A 353 4.97 -43.66 47.35
C LEU A 353 5.00 -44.36 45.97
N ILE A 354 6.08 -44.20 45.20
CA ILE A 354 6.29 -44.85 43.90
C ILE A 354 7.72 -45.38 43.84
N GLY A 355 7.87 -46.70 43.73
CA GLY A 355 9.16 -47.39 43.74
C GLY A 355 10.03 -47.11 42.50
N THR A 356 11.34 -46.99 42.70
CA THR A 356 12.33 -46.99 41.61
C THR A 356 12.45 -48.40 41.04
N SER A 357 11.93 -48.64 39.83
CA SER A 357 12.27 -49.86 39.08
C SER A 357 13.75 -49.81 38.73
N HIS A 358 14.57 -50.50 39.52
CA HIS A 358 15.95 -50.82 39.18
C HIS A 358 15.92 -51.75 37.97
N LYS A 359 16.45 -51.29 36.82
CA LYS A 359 16.83 -52.22 35.74
C LYS A 359 18.00 -53.08 36.26
N PRO A 360 17.95 -54.42 36.15
CA PRO A 360 19.08 -55.25 36.51
C PRO A 360 20.22 -55.00 35.52
N ILE A 361 21.42 -54.83 36.07
CA ILE A 361 22.68 -54.81 35.34
C ILE A 361 22.92 -56.25 34.87
N HIS A 362 22.90 -56.48 33.57
CA HIS A 362 23.48 -57.71 33.00
C HIS A 362 24.98 -57.48 32.84
N ASN A 363 25.75 -58.31 33.56
CA ASN A 363 27.19 -58.55 33.32
C ASN A 363 27.43 -59.13 31.94
#